data_AF-A0A1F9X6T9-F1
#
_entry.id   AF-A0A1F9X6T9-F1
#
_cell.length_a   1.000
_cell.length_b   1.000
_cell.length_c   1.000
_cell.angle_alpha   90.00
_cell.angle_beta   90.00
_cell.angle_gamma   90.00
#
_symmetry.space_group_name_H-M   'P 1'
#
loop_
_entity.id
_entity.type
_entity.pdbx_description
1 polymer ?
#
loop_
_entity_poly.entity_id
_entity_poly.type
_entity_poly.pdbx_seq_one_letter_code
_entity_poly.pdbx_strand_id
1 'polypeptide(L)'
;MVEKRREMTQDVMLEINKEETGKSMYILRVVSWNKQKPKLEKRAFWKKSDEEEMKMSKIIGLSANDIRIITERKDEILKALEK
;
A
#
# COMPACT_ATOMS: atom_id res chain seq x y z
N MET A 1 -30.34 3.31 -9.46
CA MET A 1 -29.19 4.23 -9.37
C MET A 1 -27.97 3.48 -9.86
N VAL A 2 -27.34 3.93 -10.96
CA VAL A 2 -26.15 3.25 -11.49
C VAL A 2 -24.97 3.64 -10.60
N GLU A 3 -24.41 2.68 -9.86
CA GLU A 3 -23.17 2.90 -9.11
C GLU A 3 -22.07 3.29 -10.10
N LYS A 4 -21.67 4.58 -10.10
CA LYS A 4 -20.50 5.02 -10.84
C LYS A 4 -19.29 4.28 -10.30
N ARG A 5 -18.77 3.29 -11.05
CA ARG A 5 -17.50 2.62 -10.74
C ARG A 5 -16.43 3.67 -10.53
N ARG A 6 -15.68 3.55 -9.43
CA ARG A 6 -14.53 4.42 -9.18
C ARG A 6 -13.45 4.10 -10.21
N GLU A 7 -12.94 5.11 -10.88
CA GLU A 7 -11.77 4.98 -11.76
C GLU A 7 -10.50 4.98 -10.90
N MET A 8 -9.58 4.07 -11.17
CA MET A 8 -8.32 3.96 -10.43
C MET A 8 -7.16 3.94 -11.41
N THR A 9 -6.18 4.83 -11.20
CA THR A 9 -4.85 4.68 -11.78
C THR A 9 -3.89 4.21 -10.69
N GLN A 10 -2.95 3.34 -11.06
CA GLN A 10 -1.92 2.86 -10.16
C GLN A 10 -0.58 2.77 -10.86
N ASP A 11 0.47 3.05 -10.11
CA ASP A 11 1.87 2.84 -10.50
C ASP A 11 2.55 2.02 -9.41
N VAL A 12 3.04 0.83 -9.75
CA VAL A 12 3.62 -0.12 -8.79
C VAL A 12 5.11 0.16 -8.70
N MET A 13 5.56 0.53 -7.51
CA MET A 13 6.96 0.92 -7.27
C MET A 13 7.82 -0.26 -6.80
N LEU A 14 7.24 -1.14 -5.98
CA LEU A 14 7.94 -2.30 -5.44
C LEU A 14 6.95 -3.42 -5.13
N GLU A 15 7.29 -4.63 -5.55
CA GLU A 15 6.61 -5.86 -5.16
C GLU A 15 7.56 -6.69 -4.31
N ILE A 16 7.11 -7.12 -3.13
CA ILE A 16 7.86 -7.98 -2.22
C ILE A 16 7.09 -9.29 -2.13
N ASN A 17 7.66 -10.34 -2.70
CA ASN A 17 7.03 -11.65 -2.78
C ASN A 17 7.25 -12.50 -1.53
N LYS A 18 6.43 -13.55 -1.40
CA LYS A 18 6.33 -14.41 -0.22
C LYS A 18 7.64 -15.10 0.15
N GLU A 19 8.52 -15.34 -0.82
CA GLU A 19 9.81 -16.04 -0.63
C GLU A 19 10.76 -15.32 0.35
N GLU A 20 10.63 -13.99 0.52
CA GLU A 20 11.46 -13.22 1.45
C GLU A 20 10.81 -12.98 2.83
N THR A 21 9.51 -13.20 3.00
CA THR A 21 8.76 -12.66 4.15
C THR A 21 7.83 -13.65 4.86
N GLY A 22 7.64 -14.86 4.33
CA GLY A 22 6.75 -15.88 4.90
C GLY A 22 5.25 -15.56 4.80
N LYS A 23 4.85 -14.40 4.25
CA LYS A 23 3.43 -14.03 4.02
C LYS A 23 3.21 -13.39 2.63
N SER A 24 2.31 -14.03 1.89
CA SER A 24 1.28 -13.50 1.00
C SER A 24 1.51 -12.45 -0.11
N MET A 25 2.55 -11.59 -0.12
CA MET A 25 2.83 -10.47 -1.07
C MET A 25 2.48 -9.08 -0.51
N TYR A 26 3.47 -8.18 -0.54
CA TYR A 26 3.28 -6.75 -0.31
C TYR A 26 3.59 -5.96 -1.57
N ILE A 27 2.78 -4.94 -1.84
CA ILE A 27 3.07 -3.97 -2.90
C ILE A 27 3.17 -2.57 -2.32
N LEU A 28 4.18 -1.83 -2.75
CA LEU A 28 4.27 -0.38 -2.60
C LEU A 28 3.86 0.24 -3.93
N ARG A 29 2.85 1.11 -3.91
CA ARG A 29 2.31 1.71 -5.13
C ARG A 29 1.79 3.12 -4.89
N VAL A 30 1.75 3.91 -5.95
CA VAL A 30 1.05 5.19 -5.98
C VAL A 30 -0.31 4.99 -6.63
N VAL A 31 -1.39 5.39 -5.94
CA VAL A 31 -2.77 5.21 -6.42
C VAL A 31 -3.48 6.55 -6.48
N SER A 32 -4.26 6.79 -7.54
CA SER A 32 -5.22 7.88 -7.62
C SER A 32 -6.60 7.33 -7.94
N TRP A 33 -7.58 7.65 -7.09
CA TRP A 33 -8.98 7.30 -7.29
C TRP A 33 -9.74 8.51 -7.84
N ASN A 34 -10.53 8.33 -8.90
CA ASN A 34 -11.37 9.37 -9.50
C ASN A 34 -10.62 10.68 -9.77
N LYS A 35 -9.38 10.58 -10.26
CA LYS A 35 -8.49 11.73 -10.53
C LYS A 35 -8.19 12.60 -9.29
N GLN A 36 -8.37 12.06 -8.08
CA GLN A 36 -7.98 12.74 -6.84
C GLN A 36 -6.45 12.76 -6.68
N LYS A 37 -5.98 13.54 -5.71
CA LYS A 37 -4.54 13.60 -5.40
C LYS A 37 -3.98 12.20 -5.14
N PRO A 38 -2.90 11.80 -5.83
CA PRO A 38 -2.28 10.49 -5.63
C PRO A 38 -1.84 10.26 -4.19
N LYS A 39 -1.87 9.01 -3.76
CA LYS A 39 -1.46 8.56 -2.43
C LYS A 39 -0.50 7.38 -2.56
N LEU A 40 0.52 7.35 -1.71
CA LEU A 40 1.38 6.18 -1.56
C LEU A 40 0.69 5.15 -0.65
N GLU A 41 0.61 3.91 -1.10
CA GLU A 41 0.03 2.79 -0.36
C GLU A 41 1.05 1.64 -0.24
N LYS A 42 1.25 1.11 0.97
CA LYS A 42 1.87 -0.21 1.20
C LYS A 42 0.78 -1.24 1.51
N ARG A 43 0.36 -2.02 0.52
CA ARG A 43 -0.79 -2.93 0.67
C ARG A 43 -0.36 -4.39 0.74
N ALA A 44 -0.93 -5.14 1.67
CA ALA A 44 -0.75 -6.58 1.76
C ALA A 44 -1.87 -7.30 0.98
N PHE A 45 -1.47 -8.26 0.17
CA PHE A 45 -2.36 -9.19 -0.50
C PHE A 45 -2.27 -10.53 0.20
N TRP A 46 -3.37 -11.27 0.26
CA TRP A 46 -3.40 -12.59 0.85
C TRP A 46 -4.49 -13.45 0.24
N LYS A 47 -4.24 -14.75 0.22
CA LYS A 47 -5.14 -15.76 -0.30
C LYS A 47 -5.42 -16.76 0.81
N LYS A 48 -6.69 -17.09 1.03
CA LYS A 48 -7.01 -18.24 1.89
C LYS A 48 -6.78 -19.52 1.12
N SER A 49 -6.46 -20.60 1.84
CA SER A 49 -6.17 -21.90 1.25
C SER A 49 -7.32 -22.47 0.39
N ASP A 50 -8.55 -22.02 0.64
CA ASP A 50 -9.82 -22.48 0.06
C ASP A 50 -10.46 -21.48 -0.93
N GLU A 51 -9.86 -20.31 -1.15
CA GLU A 51 -10.41 -19.28 -2.04
C GLU A 51 -9.51 -19.10 -3.27
N GLU A 52 -10.09 -18.89 -4.46
CA GLU A 52 -9.31 -18.64 -5.68
C GLU A 52 -8.79 -17.19 -5.78
N GLU A 53 -9.53 -16.24 -5.19
CA GLU A 53 -9.26 -14.81 -5.27
C GLU A 53 -8.28 -14.30 -4.20
N MET A 54 -7.46 -13.31 -4.57
CA MET A 54 -6.63 -12.58 -3.62
C MET A 54 -7.42 -11.48 -2.92
N LYS A 55 -7.38 -11.50 -1.59
CA LYS A 55 -7.91 -10.47 -0.71
C LYS A 55 -6.86 -9.41 -0.41
N MET A 56 -7.34 -8.20 -0.15
CA MET A 56 -6.51 -7.05 0.20
C MET A 56 -6.69 -6.68 1.67
N SER A 57 -5.61 -6.30 2.34
CA SER A 57 -5.69 -5.69 3.67
C SER A 57 -6.31 -4.29 3.61
N LYS A 58 -6.79 -3.80 4.77
CA LYS A 58 -7.04 -2.36 4.96
C LYS A 58 -5.74 -1.59 4.75
N ILE A 59 -5.86 -0.35 4.27
CA ILE A 59 -4.71 0.53 4.03
C ILE A 59 -5.04 1.99 4.39
N ILE A 60 -4.00 2.74 4.75
CA ILE A 60 -4.01 4.19 4.85
C ILE A 60 -3.10 4.72 3.73
N GLY A 61 -3.64 5.60 2.88
CA GLY A 61 -2.88 6.24 1.81
C GLY A 61 -2.13 7.48 2.31
N LEU A 62 -0.82 7.51 2.13
CA LEU A 62 0.03 8.62 2.53
C LEU A 62 0.09 9.69 1.44
N SER A 63 -0.06 10.96 1.83
CA SER A 63 0.14 12.10 0.93
C SER A 63 1.62 12.41 0.76
N ALA A 64 1.95 13.22 -0.25
CA ALA A 64 3.31 13.72 -0.43
C ALA A 64 3.86 14.46 0.81
N ASN A 65 3.00 15.16 1.57
CA ASN A 65 3.42 15.85 2.79
C ASN A 65 3.78 14.86 3.91
N ASP A 66 3.01 13.79 4.04
CA ASP A 66 3.29 12.74 5.03
C ASP A 66 4.65 12.08 4.73
N ILE A 67 4.94 11.82 3.45
CA ILE A 67 6.24 11.24 3.04
C ILE A 67 7.42 12.17 3.35
N ARG A 68 7.25 13.49 3.16
CA ARG A 68 8.29 14.47 3.52
C ARG A 68 8.61 14.42 5.01
N ILE A 69 7.58 14.47 5.85
CA ILE A 69 7.74 14.39 7.31
C ILE A 69 8.43 13.08 7.72
N ILE A 70 8.01 11.94 7.14
CA ILE A 70 8.60 10.63 7.43
C ILE A 70 10.09 10.61 7.03
N THR A 71 10.42 11.20 5.88
CA THR A 71 11.80 11.21 5.37
C THR A 71 12.70 12.12 6.21
N GLU A 72 12.20 13.30 6.62
CA GLU A 72 12.91 14.22 7.52
C GLU A 72 13.20 13.60 8.89
N ARG A 73 12.35 12.68 9.36
CA ARG A 73 12.46 12.03 10.67
C ARG A 73 12.81 10.54 10.60
N LYS A 74 13.31 10.06 9.46
CA LYS A 74 13.47 8.63 9.16
C LYS A 74 14.22 7.89 10.27
N ASP A 75 15.37 8.40 10.67
CA ASP A 75 16.26 7.71 11.61
C ASP A 75 15.68 7.67 13.04
N GLU A 76 15.02 8.75 13.47
CA GLU A 76 14.32 8.79 14.76
C GLU A 76 13.16 7.78 14.80
N ILE A 77 12.40 7.69 13.69
CA ILE A 77 11.29 6.74 13.55
C ILE A 77 11.82 5.30 13.60
N LEU A 78 12.86 4.97 12.83
CA LEU A 78 13.45 3.62 12.82
C LEU A 78 13.97 3.24 14.20
N LYS A 79 14.71 4.14 14.86
CA LYS A 79 15.19 3.93 16.22
C LYS A 79 14.06 3.69 17.23
N ALA A 80 12.89 4.31 17.05
CA ALA A 80 11.75 4.10 17.93
C ALA A 80 11.04 2.76 17.69
N LEU A 81 11.03 2.27 16.44
CA LEU A 81 10.36 1.03 16.04
C LEU A 81 11.21 -0.24 16.27
N GLU A 82 12.52 -0.10 16.39
CA GLU A 82 13.48 -1.20 16.62
C GLU A 82 13.79 -1.45 18.12
N LYS A 83 13.12 -0.72 19.03
CA LYS A 83 13.19 -0.98 20.48
C LYS A 83 12.41 -2.22 20.86
#